data_AF-A0A534QTJ9-F1
#
_entry.id   AF-A0A534QTJ9-F1
#
_cell.length_a   1.000
_cell.length_b   1.000
_cell.length_c   1.000
_cell.angle_alpha   90.00
_cell.angle_beta   90.00
_cell.angle_gamma   90.00
#
_symmetry.space_group_name_H-M   'P 1'
#
loop_
_entity.id
_entity.type
_entity.pdbx_description
1 polymer ?
#
loop_
_entity_poly.entity_id
_entity_poly.type
_entity_poly.pdbx_seq_one_letter_code
_entity_poly.pdbx_strand_id
1 'polypeptide(L)'
;QVGYGAVRRRTRGGSESATPRLPLDGTREEILRRHLPLVRRVVQRLAARKPPHIETDDLVSWGIVGLLDAIVKYDAKKEASFSTYAQFRIRGAILDHLRSLDWVPRSVRQKASLIEKVSHRLEGTLGRPPVEEEIA
;
A
#
# COMPACT_ATOMS: atom_id res chain seq x y z
N GLN A 1 21.63 28.74 41.67
CA GLN A 1 21.78 29.75 40.61
C GLN A 1 21.83 28.99 39.28
N VAL A 2 20.69 28.80 38.59
CA VAL A 2 20.27 29.46 37.31
C VAL A 2 21.39 29.59 36.26
N GLY A 3 21.23 29.27 34.97
CA GLY A 3 20.08 28.96 34.12
C GLY A 3 20.58 28.42 32.74
N TYR A 4 19.84 27.57 32.03
CA TYR A 4 18.88 27.88 30.94
C TYR A 4 19.42 28.74 29.77
N GLY A 5 19.31 28.18 28.55
CA GLY A 5 19.37 28.88 27.25
C GLY A 5 20.22 28.10 26.23
N ALA A 6 19.85 27.83 24.97
CA ALA A 6 18.73 28.19 24.09
C ALA A 6 18.67 27.10 22.98
N VAL A 7 17.55 26.49 22.61
CA VAL A 7 16.45 26.99 21.75
C VAL A 7 16.88 27.37 20.31
N ARG A 8 16.47 26.49 19.36
CA ARG A 8 16.16 26.70 17.92
C ARG A 8 17.36 26.95 16.97
N ARG A 9 17.37 26.55 15.70
CA ARG A 9 16.31 26.44 14.68
C ARG A 9 16.56 25.32 13.65
N ARG A 10 15.44 24.73 13.21
CA ARG A 10 15.22 24.17 11.87
C ARG A 10 15.46 25.22 10.78
N THR A 11 16.17 24.86 9.72
CA THR A 11 15.93 25.29 8.33
C THR A 11 16.31 24.12 7.42
N ARG A 12 15.34 23.32 6.95
CA ARG A 12 14.70 23.45 5.62
C ARG A 12 15.73 23.58 4.49
N GLY A 13 16.19 22.44 3.98
CA GLY A 13 16.66 22.28 2.61
C GLY A 13 15.72 21.29 1.93
N GLY A 14 14.72 21.81 1.25
CA GLY A 14 13.90 21.00 0.35
C GLY A 14 14.73 20.68 -0.87
N SER A 15 15.08 19.41 -1.04
CA SER A 15 15.24 18.88 -2.39
C SER A 15 13.85 18.47 -2.84
N GLU A 16 13.32 19.22 -3.81
CA GLU A 16 12.20 18.80 -4.62
C GLU A 16 12.44 17.35 -5.02
N SER A 17 11.65 16.44 -4.44
CA SER A 17 11.58 15.06 -4.86
C SER A 17 10.94 15.06 -6.24
N ALA A 18 11.78 15.29 -7.26
CA ALA A 18 11.48 15.04 -8.65
C ALA A 18 10.98 13.60 -8.71
N THR A 19 9.66 13.44 -8.66
CA THR A 19 9.03 12.14 -8.81
C THR A 19 9.38 11.74 -10.23
N PRO A 20 10.17 10.68 -10.46
CA PRO A 20 10.43 10.26 -11.82
C PRO A 20 9.07 9.84 -12.38
N ARG A 21 8.50 10.66 -13.28
CA ARG A 21 7.40 10.23 -14.14
C ARG A 21 8.01 9.20 -15.08
N LEU A 22 8.05 7.96 -14.59
CA LEU A 22 8.64 6.83 -15.30
C LEU A 22 7.91 6.64 -16.63
N PRO A 23 8.62 6.55 -17.76
CA PRO A 23 8.06 5.98 -18.97
C PRO A 23 7.54 4.58 -18.65
N LEU A 24 6.34 4.24 -19.10
CA LEU A 24 5.85 2.87 -19.05
C LEU A 24 6.56 2.12 -20.18
N ASP A 25 7.77 1.63 -19.91
CA ASP A 25 8.44 0.69 -20.81
C ASP A 25 7.45 -0.47 -21.13
N GLY A 26 7.44 -1.00 -22.35
CA GLY A 26 6.45 -2.02 -22.76
C GLY A 26 6.31 -3.20 -21.78
N THR A 27 7.41 -3.58 -21.14
CA THR A 27 7.46 -4.60 -20.08
C THR A 27 6.66 -4.22 -18.81
N ARG A 28 6.67 -2.95 -18.39
CA ARG A 28 5.92 -2.48 -17.21
C ARG A 28 4.43 -2.38 -17.51
N GLU A 29 4.07 -1.95 -18.72
CA GLU A 29 2.66 -1.91 -19.14
C GLU A 29 2.07 -3.33 -19.19
N GLU A 30 2.83 -4.30 -19.68
CA GLU A 30 2.42 -5.70 -19.71
C GLU A 30 2.25 -6.29 -18.30
N ILE A 31 3.18 -6.01 -17.38
CA ILE A 31 3.06 -6.38 -15.96
C ILE A 31 1.81 -5.75 -15.34
N LEU A 32 1.55 -4.47 -15.60
CA LEU A 32 0.37 -3.77 -15.12
C LEU A 32 -0.91 -4.45 -15.61
N ARG A 33 -1.03 -4.67 -16.93
CA ARG A 33 -2.20 -5.33 -17.55
C ARG A 33 -2.45 -6.72 -16.96
N ARG A 34 -1.40 -7.51 -16.75
CA ARG A 34 -1.49 -8.86 -16.15
C ARG A 34 -2.02 -8.84 -14.72
N HIS A 35 -1.78 -7.77 -13.97
CA HIS A 35 -2.14 -7.65 -12.56
C HIS A 35 -3.38 -6.78 -12.29
N LEU A 36 -3.98 -6.15 -13.30
CA LEU A 36 -5.28 -5.47 -13.16
C LEU A 36 -6.40 -6.36 -12.57
N PRO A 37 -6.51 -7.66 -12.92
CA PRO A 37 -7.48 -8.55 -12.28
C PRO A 37 -7.25 -8.74 -10.77
N LEU A 38 -6.01 -8.60 -10.29
CA LEU A 38 -5.69 -8.64 -8.86
C LEU A 38 -6.29 -7.43 -8.14
N VAL A 39 -6.19 -6.23 -8.73
CA VAL A 39 -6.80 -5.01 -8.19
C VAL A 39 -8.30 -5.21 -8.02
N ARG A 40 -9.00 -5.71 -9.06
CA ARG A 40 -10.44 -5.97 -9.00
C ARG A 40 -10.81 -6.94 -7.88
N ARG A 41 -10.05 -8.03 -7.69
CA ARG A 41 -10.27 -9.00 -6.59
C ARG A 41 -10.09 -8.37 -5.20
N VAL A 42 -9.10 -7.50 -5.02
CA VAL A 42 -8.90 -6.80 -3.73
C VAL A 42 -10.03 -5.81 -3.47
N VAL A 43 -10.41 -5.04 -4.49
CA VAL A 43 -11.50 -4.07 -4.41
C VAL A 43 -12.82 -4.75 -4.09
N GLN A 44 -13.18 -5.85 -4.76
CA GLN A 44 -14.43 -6.58 -4.49
C GLN A 44 -14.55 -6.99 -3.01
N ARG A 45 -13.46 -7.47 -2.41
CA ARG A 45 -13.43 -7.84 -0.98
C ARG A 45 -13.59 -6.65 -0.05
N LEU A 46 -13.11 -5.46 -0.43
CA LEU A 46 -13.23 -4.24 0.36
C LEU A 46 -14.58 -3.53 0.15
N ALA A 47 -15.10 -3.55 -1.08
CA ALA A 47 -16.36 -2.96 -1.48
C ALA A 47 -17.55 -3.58 -0.73
N ALA A 48 -17.46 -4.84 -0.29
CA ALA A 48 -18.46 -5.48 0.56
C ALA A 48 -18.74 -4.73 1.88
N ARG A 49 -17.85 -3.82 2.30
CA ARG A 49 -17.95 -3.07 3.56
C ARG A 49 -17.92 -1.55 3.37
N LYS A 50 -18.02 -1.07 2.13
CA LYS A 50 -17.95 0.37 1.83
C LYS A 50 -19.26 1.08 2.14
N PRO A 51 -19.23 2.40 2.43
CA PRO A 51 -20.43 3.22 2.51
C PRO A 51 -21.06 3.36 1.11
N PRO A 52 -22.36 3.67 1.04
CA PRO A 52 -23.04 3.82 -0.24
C PRO A 52 -22.48 4.95 -1.11
N HIS A 53 -21.88 5.98 -0.51
CA HIS A 53 -21.38 7.18 -1.21
C HIS A 53 -20.01 7.05 -1.87
N ILE A 54 -19.28 5.94 -1.64
CA ILE A 54 -17.98 5.71 -2.29
C ILE A 54 -18.21 4.84 -3.50
N GLU A 55 -17.71 5.21 -4.68
CA GLU A 55 -17.89 4.37 -5.84
C GLU A 55 -16.87 3.23 -5.88
N THR A 56 -17.25 2.11 -6.51
CA THR A 56 -16.31 1.00 -6.70
C THR A 56 -15.15 1.43 -7.60
N ASP A 57 -15.39 2.34 -8.53
CA ASP A 57 -14.38 2.83 -9.46
C ASP A 57 -13.33 3.71 -8.77
N ASP A 58 -13.69 4.40 -7.69
CA ASP A 58 -12.72 5.09 -6.83
C ASP A 58 -11.76 4.10 -6.17
N LEU A 59 -12.30 3.00 -5.62
CA LEU A 59 -11.51 1.93 -5.01
C LEU A 59 -10.56 1.28 -6.04
N VAL A 60 -11.02 1.07 -7.27
CA VAL A 60 -10.20 0.57 -8.38
C VAL A 60 -9.08 1.56 -8.68
N SER A 61 -9.38 2.85 -8.78
CA SER A 61 -8.40 3.89 -9.07
C SER A 61 -7.30 3.95 -8.00
N TRP A 62 -7.66 3.97 -6.71
CA TRP A 62 -6.68 3.92 -5.62
C TRP A 62 -5.89 2.62 -5.60
N GLY A 63 -6.55 1.49 -5.95
CA GLY A 63 -5.88 0.21 -6.09
C GLY A 63 -4.85 0.18 -7.22
N ILE A 64 -5.14 0.81 -8.36
CA ILE A 64 -4.19 0.94 -9.48
C ILE A 64 -2.98 1.76 -9.07
N VAL A 65 -3.17 2.86 -8.33
CA VAL A 65 -2.06 3.66 -7.78
C VAL A 65 -1.17 2.80 -6.87
N GLY A 66 -1.78 1.97 -6.01
CA GLY A 66 -1.04 1.02 -5.17
C GLY A 66 -0.28 -0.05 -5.96
N LEU A 67 -0.85 -0.55 -7.06
CA LEU A 67 -0.19 -1.50 -7.95
C LEU A 67 1.00 -0.85 -8.68
N LEU A 68 0.85 0.38 -9.17
CA LEU A 68 1.95 1.13 -9.79
C LEU A 68 3.10 1.32 -8.82
N ASP A 69 2.80 1.70 -7.57
CA ASP A 69 3.82 1.83 -6.52
C ASP A 69 4.49 0.48 -6.21
N ALA A 70 3.74 -0.62 -6.26
CA ALA A 70 4.29 -1.96 -6.11
C ALA A 70 5.25 -2.32 -7.25
N ILE A 71 4.90 -2.03 -8.50
CA ILE A 71 5.77 -2.27 -9.67
C ILE A 71 7.10 -1.52 -9.53
N VAL A 72 7.06 -0.29 -9.02
CA VAL A 72 8.26 0.55 -8.87
C VAL A 72 9.15 0.09 -7.71
N LYS A 73 8.56 -0.32 -6.59
CA LYS A 73 9.29 -0.59 -5.33
C LYS A 73 9.56 -2.07 -5.07
N TYR A 74 9.01 -2.96 -5.89
CA TYR A 74 9.23 -4.38 -5.73
C TYR A 74 10.70 -4.74 -5.96
N ASP A 75 11.24 -5.52 -5.05
CA ASP A 75 12.59 -6.05 -5.11
C ASP A 75 12.51 -7.58 -5.04
N ALA A 76 12.86 -8.22 -6.16
CA ALA A 76 12.85 -9.68 -6.29
C ALA A 76 13.82 -10.38 -5.32
N LYS A 77 14.77 -9.65 -4.73
CA LYS A 77 15.71 -10.20 -3.74
C LYS A 77 15.09 -10.44 -2.37
N LYS A 78 13.90 -9.90 -2.09
CA LYS A 78 13.22 -10.01 -0.78
C LYS A 78 12.34 -11.26 -0.65
N GLU A 79 12.66 -12.30 -1.43
CA GLU A 79 12.01 -13.63 -1.52
C GLU A 79 10.48 -13.60 -1.74
N ALA A 80 9.94 -12.43 -2.05
CA ALA A 80 8.54 -12.13 -2.27
C ALA A 80 8.06 -12.45 -3.66
N SER A 81 6.93 -13.14 -3.80
CA SER A 81 6.21 -13.08 -5.07
C SER A 81 5.70 -11.65 -5.27
N PHE A 82 5.83 -11.14 -6.51
CA PHE A 82 5.30 -9.83 -6.86
C PHE A 82 3.80 -9.71 -6.56
N SER A 83 3.03 -10.78 -6.82
CA SER A 83 1.59 -10.85 -6.55
C SER A 83 1.26 -10.59 -5.08
N THR A 84 2.00 -11.22 -4.17
CA THR A 84 1.83 -11.05 -2.72
C THR A 84 2.13 -9.61 -2.32
N TYR A 85 3.28 -9.08 -2.74
CA TYR A 85 3.67 -7.70 -2.42
C TYR A 85 2.65 -6.68 -2.97
N ALA A 86 2.25 -6.84 -4.23
CA ALA A 86 1.25 -5.99 -4.88
C ALA A 86 -0.09 -6.02 -4.13
N GLN A 87 -0.54 -7.18 -3.66
CA GLN A 87 -1.79 -7.29 -2.90
C GLN A 87 -1.79 -6.42 -1.64
N PHE A 88 -0.68 -6.38 -0.90
CA PHE A 88 -0.51 -5.50 0.27
C PHE A 88 -0.49 -4.03 -0.11
N ARG A 89 0.26 -3.66 -1.17
CA ARG A 89 0.35 -2.27 -1.62
C ARG A 89 -0.98 -1.74 -2.14
N ILE A 90 -1.71 -2.52 -2.94
CA ILE A 90 -3.06 -2.20 -3.43
C ILE A 90 -4.01 -1.96 -2.25
N ARG A 91 -4.04 -2.90 -1.29
CA ARG A 91 -4.91 -2.80 -0.12
C ARG A 91 -4.56 -1.58 0.75
N GLY A 92 -3.28 -1.33 0.98
CA GLY A 92 -2.79 -0.18 1.73
C GLY A 92 -3.19 1.14 1.07
N ALA A 93 -2.94 1.29 -0.23
CA ALA A 93 -3.29 2.49 -0.98
C ALA A 93 -4.78 2.84 -0.91
N ILE A 94 -5.64 1.81 -1.06
CA ILE A 94 -7.07 1.96 -0.87
C ILE A 94 -7.34 2.45 0.56
N LEU A 95 -6.94 1.67 1.58
CA LEU A 95 -7.23 1.99 2.98
C LEU A 95 -6.73 3.37 3.41
N ASP A 96 -5.58 3.83 2.89
CA ASP A 96 -5.04 5.14 3.21
C ASP A 96 -5.91 6.27 2.63
N HIS A 97 -6.43 6.12 1.41
CA HIS A 97 -7.41 7.07 0.85
C HIS A 97 -8.75 7.02 1.61
N LEU A 98 -9.19 5.85 2.04
CA LEU A 98 -10.41 5.74 2.86
C LEU A 98 -10.26 6.43 4.22
N ARG A 99 -9.04 6.48 4.75
CA ARG A 99 -8.74 7.16 6.01
C ARG A 99 -8.77 8.67 5.87
N SER A 100 -8.36 9.23 4.72
CA SER A 100 -8.47 10.68 4.49
C SER A 100 -9.91 11.14 4.33
N LEU A 101 -10.84 10.22 4.09
CA LEU A 101 -12.29 10.46 4.00
C LEU A 101 -13.04 10.17 5.32
N ASP A 102 -12.32 9.97 6.44
CA ASP A 102 -12.86 9.63 7.77
C ASP A 102 -13.79 8.39 7.83
N TRP A 103 -13.74 7.51 6.83
CA TRP A 103 -14.64 6.36 6.76
C TRP A 103 -14.22 5.17 7.64
N VAL A 104 -12.94 4.79 7.70
CA VAL A 104 -12.55 3.42 8.10
C VAL A 104 -12.97 3.01 9.53
N PRO A 105 -13.94 2.08 9.69
CA PRO A 105 -14.40 1.60 11.00
C PRO A 105 -13.29 0.87 11.78
N ARG A 106 -13.37 0.89 13.12
CA ARG A 106 -12.39 0.24 14.01
C ARG A 106 -12.11 -1.23 13.67
N SER A 107 -13.14 -2.00 13.30
CA SER A 107 -13.01 -3.43 12.96
C SER A 107 -12.22 -3.67 11.66
N VAL A 108 -12.39 -2.81 10.66
CA VAL A 108 -11.61 -2.85 9.41
C VAL A 108 -10.16 -2.44 9.69
N ARG A 109 -9.96 -1.43 10.55
CA ARG A 109 -8.63 -0.99 11.00
C ARG A 109 -7.87 -2.10 11.74
N GLN A 110 -8.56 -2.83 12.63
CA GLN A 110 -7.98 -3.98 13.33
C GLN A 110 -7.60 -5.10 12.38
N LYS A 111 -8.46 -5.48 11.43
CA LYS A 111 -8.14 -6.49 10.42
C LYS A 111 -7.00 -6.07 9.50
N ALA A 112 -6.96 -4.81 9.09
CA ALA A 112 -5.84 -4.27 8.30
C ALA A 112 -4.52 -4.35 9.06
N SER A 113 -4.50 -3.90 10.33
CA SER A 113 -3.31 -4.00 11.18
C SER A 113 -2.95 -5.46 11.50
N LEU A 114 -3.93 -6.36 11.62
CA LEU A 114 -3.68 -7.79 11.81
C LEU A 114 -3.03 -8.39 10.56
N ILE A 115 -3.55 -8.09 9.37
CA ILE A 115 -2.95 -8.50 8.10
C ILE A 115 -1.54 -7.95 7.99
N GLU A 116 -1.33 -6.67 8.30
CA GLU A 116 -0.01 -6.03 8.30
C GLU A 116 0.97 -6.71 9.27
N LYS A 117 0.52 -7.02 10.50
CA LYS A 117 1.31 -7.75 11.50
C LYS A 117 1.59 -9.19 11.12
N VAL A 118 0.60 -9.90 10.58
CA VAL A 118 0.72 -11.28 10.12
C VAL A 118 1.68 -11.35 8.95
N SER A 119 1.59 -10.38 8.03
CA SER A 119 2.52 -10.24 6.92
C SER A 119 3.93 -9.97 7.41
N HIS A 120 4.11 -8.98 8.28
CA HIS A 120 5.42 -8.63 8.83
C HIS A 120 6.04 -9.76 9.68
N ARG A 121 5.21 -10.56 10.36
CA ARG A 121 5.64 -11.73 11.14
C ARG A 121 6.01 -12.90 10.24
N LEU A 122 5.19 -13.19 9.23
CA LEU A 122 5.45 -14.24 8.26
C LEU A 122 6.66 -13.89 7.41
N GLU A 123 6.86 -12.62 7.03
CA GLU A 123 8.09 -12.12 6.41
C GLU A 123 9.32 -12.38 7.28
N GLY A 124 9.24 -12.10 8.59
CA GLY A 124 10.34 -12.38 9.51
C GLY A 124 10.62 -13.87 9.76
N THR A 125 9.65 -14.74 9.51
CA THR A 125 9.76 -16.18 9.79
C THR A 125 10.12 -16.98 8.54
N LEU A 126 9.58 -16.58 7.39
CA LEU A 126 9.72 -17.29 6.14
C LEU A 126 10.87 -16.76 5.28
N GLY A 127 11.41 -15.57 5.57
CA GLY A 127 12.36 -14.86 4.68
C GLY A 127 11.68 -14.28 3.43
N ARG A 128 10.49 -14.79 3.10
CA ARG A 128 9.55 -14.38 2.06
C ARG A 128 8.22 -13.90 2.64
N PRO A 129 7.48 -13.02 1.95
CA PRO A 129 6.11 -12.71 2.31
C PRO A 129 5.14 -13.89 2.08
N PRO A 130 4.07 -13.92 2.87
CA PRO A 130 3.16 -15.06 2.93
C PRO A 130 2.17 -15.14 1.76
N VAL A 131 1.79 -16.36 1.38
CA VAL A 131 0.72 -16.59 0.39
C VAL A 131 -0.67 -16.47 1.02
N GLU A 132 -1.72 -16.33 0.20
CA GLU A 132 -3.08 -16.06 0.67
C GLU A 132 -3.63 -17.17 1.58
N GLU A 133 -3.19 -18.42 1.40
CA GLU A 133 -3.50 -19.54 2.30
C GLU A 133 -2.80 -19.44 3.67
N GLU A 134 -1.67 -18.73 3.76
CA GLU A 134 -0.88 -18.58 5.01
C GLU A 134 -1.37 -17.38 5.87
N ILE A 135 -2.16 -16.46 5.28
CA ILE A 135 -2.69 -15.26 5.95
C ILE A 135 -4.14 -15.46 6.46
N ALA A 136 -4.85 -16.45 5.91
CA ALA A 136 -6.30 -16.68 6.11
C ALA A 136 -6.68 -17.10 7.53
#